data_AF-A0A355GD66-F1
#
_entry.id   AF-A0A355GD66-F1
#
_cell.length_a   1.000
_cell.length_b   1.000
_cell.length_c   1.000
_cell.angle_alpha   90.00
_cell.angle_beta   90.00
_cell.angle_gamma   90.00
#
_symmetry.space_group_name_H-M   'P 1'
#
loop_
_entity.id
_entity.type
_entity.pdbx_description
1 polymer ?
#
loop_
_entity_poly.entity_id
_entity_poly.type
_entity_poly.pdbx_seq_one_letter_code
_entity_poly.pdbx_strand_id
1 'polypeptide(L)'
;MRRVFLGNFDFEHQLTREVYAATGGATPALNLNLASCWLGMAADGDQIYLPGSVSADYITHLQSAGLPKVELIADWPERDAAAQMTFVPWGWSQATAKLAQSQGFTVTAPDLAAVKTVNSRSFSFACESVWGLSLPGSCRVESLTELEAAVAELPRGQEKVETAWVLKADFSMSARERMLGRG
;
A
#
# COMPACT_ATOMS: atom_id res chain seq x y z
N MET A 1 19.07 -15.51 4.57
CA MET A 1 17.88 -16.05 5.26
C MET A 1 16.73 -16.03 4.27
N ARG A 2 15.94 -17.10 4.20
CA ARG A 2 14.79 -17.19 3.27
C ARG A 2 13.71 -16.19 3.68
N ARG A 3 13.09 -15.51 2.71
CA ARG A 3 12.05 -14.50 2.97
C ARG A 3 10.67 -15.00 2.57
N VAL A 4 9.65 -14.55 3.30
CA VAL A 4 8.23 -14.75 2.98
C VAL A 4 7.60 -13.38 2.76
N PHE A 5 7.16 -13.12 1.54
CA PHE A 5 6.56 -11.87 1.14
C PHE A 5 5.03 -11.89 1.28
N LEU A 6 4.45 -10.85 1.87
CA LEU A 6 2.99 -10.65 1.95
C LEU A 6 2.59 -9.41 1.14
N GLY A 7 1.80 -9.61 0.10
CA GLY A 7 1.20 -8.52 -0.69
C GLY A 7 -0.03 -7.89 -0.03
N ASN A 8 0.11 -7.20 1.09
CA ASN A 8 -0.95 -6.40 1.72
C ASN A 8 -0.93 -4.95 1.19
N PHE A 9 -1.20 -4.78 -0.12
CA PHE A 9 -1.08 -3.50 -0.84
C PHE A 9 -2.13 -2.45 -0.45
N ASP A 10 -2.98 -2.80 0.50
CA ASP A 10 -4.08 -2.02 1.07
C ASP A 10 -3.83 -1.66 2.54
N PHE A 11 -2.63 -1.90 3.07
CA PHE A 11 -2.34 -1.76 4.49
C PHE A 11 -2.59 -0.35 5.05
N GLU A 12 -2.62 0.70 4.22
CA GLU A 12 -2.93 2.06 4.65
C GLU A 12 -4.32 2.17 5.30
N HIS A 13 -5.29 1.33 4.89
CA HIS A 13 -6.59 1.23 5.56
C HIS A 13 -6.47 0.74 7.01
N GLN A 14 -5.43 -0.02 7.32
CA GLN A 14 -5.18 -0.54 8.66
C GLN A 14 -4.55 0.53 9.58
N LEU A 15 -4.12 1.68 9.03
CA LEU A 15 -3.49 2.77 9.79
C LEU A 15 -4.52 3.74 10.40
N THR A 16 -5.75 3.79 9.88
CA THR A 16 -6.77 4.78 10.26
C THR A 16 -7.58 4.43 11.52
N ARG A 17 -7.44 3.22 12.09
CA ARG A 17 -8.17 2.70 13.28
C ARG A 17 -9.71 2.64 13.17
N GLU A 18 -10.32 3.24 12.16
CA GLU A 18 -11.71 2.96 11.82
C GLU A 18 -11.79 1.54 11.31
N VAL A 19 -12.81 0.81 11.77
CA VAL A 19 -13.05 -0.58 11.45
C VAL A 19 -13.24 -0.70 9.95
N TYR A 20 -12.14 -0.86 9.21
CA TYR A 20 -12.17 -1.37 7.85
C TYR A 20 -12.41 -2.87 7.95
N ALA A 21 -13.63 -3.21 8.35
CA ALA A 21 -14.21 -4.48 8.00
C ALA A 21 -14.42 -4.41 6.49
N ALA A 22 -13.39 -4.76 5.70
CA ALA A 22 -13.59 -5.09 4.30
C ALA A 22 -14.39 -6.41 4.25
N THR A 23 -15.68 -6.34 4.56
CA THR A 23 -16.66 -7.42 4.39
C THR A 23 -17.10 -7.57 2.93
N GLY A 24 -16.36 -7.00 1.96
CA GLY A 24 -16.76 -6.97 0.56
C GLY A 24 -15.60 -7.12 -0.42
N GLY A 25 -15.09 -8.34 -0.60
CA GLY A 25 -14.62 -8.95 -1.87
C GLY A 25 -13.48 -8.34 -2.71
N ALA A 26 -13.24 -7.02 -2.72
CA ALA A 26 -12.32 -6.36 -3.66
C ALA A 26 -10.87 -6.30 -3.17
N THR A 27 -10.66 -6.14 -1.87
CA THR A 27 -9.34 -6.05 -1.23
C THR A 27 -8.49 -7.32 -1.41
N PRO A 28 -9.06 -8.55 -1.27
CA PRO A 28 -8.31 -9.76 -1.57
C PRO A 28 -7.89 -9.84 -3.04
N ALA A 29 -8.78 -9.51 -3.98
CA ALA A 29 -8.49 -9.61 -5.42
C ALA A 29 -7.35 -8.68 -5.86
N LEU A 30 -7.30 -7.46 -5.32
CA LEU A 30 -6.21 -6.53 -5.57
C LEU A 30 -4.86 -7.10 -5.10
N ASN A 31 -4.84 -7.62 -3.87
CA ASN A 31 -3.63 -8.17 -3.27
C ASN A 31 -3.11 -9.38 -4.05
N LEU A 32 -4.02 -10.22 -4.56
CA LEU A 32 -3.67 -11.33 -5.46
C LEU A 32 -3.06 -10.83 -6.78
N ASN A 33 -3.70 -9.85 -7.43
CA ASN A 33 -3.24 -9.33 -8.73
C ASN A 33 -1.87 -8.65 -8.66
N LEU A 34 -1.52 -8.08 -7.51
CA LEU A 34 -0.26 -7.35 -7.32
C LEU A 34 0.84 -8.19 -6.66
N ALA A 35 0.57 -9.42 -6.20
CA ALA A 35 1.56 -10.24 -5.52
C ALA A 35 2.83 -10.47 -6.36
N SER A 36 2.69 -10.53 -7.68
CA SER A 36 3.81 -10.65 -8.62
C SER A 36 4.77 -9.46 -8.59
N CYS A 37 4.38 -8.29 -8.07
CA CYS A 37 5.27 -7.15 -7.88
C CYS A 37 6.46 -7.47 -6.96
N TRP A 38 6.34 -8.47 -6.08
CA TRP A 38 7.46 -8.93 -5.25
C TRP A 38 8.58 -9.59 -6.03
N LEU A 39 8.34 -10.07 -7.25
CA LEU A 39 9.39 -10.68 -8.09
C LEU A 39 10.56 -9.72 -8.33
N GLY A 40 10.33 -8.41 -8.35
CA GLY A 40 11.39 -7.41 -8.50
C GLY A 40 12.31 -7.25 -7.28
N MET A 41 11.91 -7.78 -6.11
CA MET A 41 12.68 -7.70 -4.86
C MET A 41 13.04 -9.07 -4.27
N ALA A 42 12.42 -10.13 -4.76
CA ALA A 42 12.67 -11.50 -4.36
C ALA A 42 14.00 -12.02 -4.94
N ALA A 43 14.52 -13.05 -4.29
CA ALA A 43 15.69 -13.81 -4.74
C ALA A 43 15.29 -15.27 -4.89
N ASP A 44 16.17 -16.05 -5.52
CA ASP A 44 15.99 -17.50 -5.64
C ASP A 44 15.77 -18.14 -4.27
N GLY A 45 14.74 -18.98 -4.20
CA GLY A 45 14.33 -19.67 -2.99
C GLY A 45 13.38 -18.88 -2.09
N ASP A 46 13.13 -17.59 -2.30
CA ASP A 46 12.14 -16.87 -1.50
C ASP A 46 10.71 -17.36 -1.74
N GLN A 47 9.81 -17.04 -0.82
CA GLN A 47 8.40 -17.37 -0.87
C GLN A 47 7.54 -16.12 -1.03
N ILE A 48 6.50 -16.19 -1.86
CA ILE A 48 5.48 -15.14 -1.98
C ILE A 48 4.15 -15.77 -1.57
N TYR A 49 3.51 -15.21 -0.54
CA TYR A 49 2.18 -15.62 -0.12
C TYR A 49 1.14 -15.13 -1.13
N LEU A 50 0.47 -16.07 -1.78
CA LEU A 50 -0.56 -15.84 -2.77
C LEU A 50 -1.65 -16.91 -2.61
N PRO A 51 -2.73 -16.62 -1.85
CA PRO A 51 -3.81 -17.57 -1.64
C PRO A 51 -4.58 -17.78 -2.95
N GLY A 52 -4.28 -18.86 -3.65
CA GLY A 52 -4.83 -19.18 -4.96
C GLY A 52 -3.97 -20.22 -5.69
N SER A 53 -4.40 -20.62 -6.88
CA SER A 53 -3.58 -21.45 -7.76
C SER A 53 -2.98 -20.58 -8.87
N VAL A 54 -1.70 -20.81 -9.15
CA VAL A 54 -1.00 -20.23 -10.29
C VAL A 54 -0.54 -21.38 -11.17
N SER A 55 -0.72 -21.25 -12.48
CA SER A 55 -0.36 -22.32 -13.40
C SER A 55 1.16 -22.53 -13.41
N ALA A 56 1.58 -23.79 -13.47
CA ALA A 56 2.99 -24.15 -13.61
C ALA A 56 3.60 -23.53 -14.89
N ASP A 57 2.80 -23.38 -15.95
CA ASP A 57 3.21 -22.74 -17.20
C ASP A 57 3.58 -21.27 -16.99
N TYR A 58 2.81 -20.54 -16.19
CA TYR A 58 3.11 -19.15 -15.87
C TYR A 58 4.43 -19.03 -15.09
N ILE A 59 4.65 -19.89 -14.09
CA ILE A 59 5.89 -19.91 -13.33
C ILE A 59 7.09 -20.26 -14.22
N THR A 60 6.94 -21.25 -15.09
CA THR A 60 7.97 -21.64 -16.07
C THR A 60 8.28 -20.48 -17.01
N HIS A 61 7.26 -19.77 -17.48
CA HIS A 61 7.41 -18.59 -18.31
C HIS A 61 8.21 -17.49 -17.59
N LEU A 62 7.86 -17.16 -16.34
CA LEU A 62 8.60 -16.17 -15.54
C LEU A 62 10.08 -16.53 -15.40
N GLN A 63 10.38 -17.79 -15.09
CA GLN A 63 11.76 -18.27 -14.96
C GLN A 63 12.52 -18.23 -16.29
N SER A 64 11.88 -18.59 -17.40
CA SER A 64 12.47 -18.49 -18.74
C SER A 64 12.78 -17.05 -19.16
N ALA A 65 12.05 -16.08 -18.61
CA ALA A 65 12.29 -14.66 -18.78
C ALA A 65 13.42 -14.11 -17.88
N GLY A 66 14.08 -14.96 -17.09
CA GLY A 66 15.19 -14.58 -16.21
C GLY A 66 14.78 -14.04 -14.84
N LEU A 67 13.50 -14.21 -14.45
CA LEU A 67 13.02 -13.82 -13.12
C LEU A 67 13.42 -14.85 -12.05
N PRO A 68 13.52 -14.45 -10.77
CA PRO A 68 13.96 -15.33 -9.70
C PRO A 68 13.05 -16.55 -9.50
N LYS A 69 13.65 -17.66 -9.09
CA LYS A 69 12.97 -18.91 -8.74
C LYS A 69 12.35 -18.82 -7.35
N VAL A 70 11.20 -18.17 -7.27
CA VAL A 70 10.40 -18.08 -6.05
C VAL A 70 9.41 -19.23 -5.94
N GLU A 71 9.01 -19.55 -4.71
CA GLU A 71 7.90 -20.45 -4.41
C GLU A 71 6.66 -19.62 -4.10
N LEU A 72 5.56 -19.84 -4.84
CA LEU A 72 4.27 -19.26 -4.51
C LEU A 72 3.56 -20.19 -3.52
N ILE A 73 3.28 -19.68 -2.32
CA ILE A 73 2.67 -20.46 -1.24
C ILE A 73 1.23 -20.00 -1.00
N ALA A 74 0.31 -20.95 -0.84
CA ALA A 74 -1.08 -20.67 -0.43
C ALA A 74 -1.26 -20.79 1.08
N ASP A 75 -0.38 -21.56 1.74
CA ASP A 75 -0.36 -21.80 3.17
C ASP A 75 0.91 -21.22 3.79
N TRP A 76 0.83 -20.84 5.06
CA TRP A 76 2.00 -20.36 5.79
C TRP A 76 2.97 -21.50 6.09
N PRO A 77 4.28 -21.23 6.15
CA PRO A 77 5.25 -22.22 6.61
C PRO A 77 4.90 -22.72 8.02
N GLU A 78 5.31 -23.94 8.35
CA GLU A 78 5.24 -24.45 9.72
C GLU A 78 6.00 -23.52 10.68
N ARG A 79 5.55 -23.45 11.94
CA ARG A 79 6.04 -22.47 12.94
C ARG A 79 7.57 -22.50 13.10
N ASP A 80 8.16 -23.68 13.18
CA ASP A 80 9.62 -23.83 13.36
C ASP A 80 10.39 -23.33 12.13
N ALA A 81 9.85 -23.52 10.93
CA ALA A 81 10.41 -22.99 9.70
C ALA A 81 10.21 -21.46 9.62
N ALA A 82 9.01 -20.96 9.94
CA ALA A 82 8.67 -19.55 9.94
C ALA A 82 9.57 -18.73 10.89
N ALA A 83 9.91 -19.30 12.06
CA ALA A 83 10.82 -18.67 13.02
C ALA A 83 12.24 -18.43 12.46
N GLN A 84 12.64 -19.19 11.44
CA GLN A 84 13.94 -19.08 10.75
C GLN A 84 13.86 -18.27 9.44
N MET A 85 12.69 -17.70 9.12
CA MET A 85 12.46 -16.91 7.92
C MET A 85 12.22 -15.44 8.25
N THR A 86 12.49 -14.57 7.28
CA THR A 86 12.17 -13.15 7.37
C THR A 86 10.78 -12.90 6.79
N PHE A 87 9.88 -12.34 7.59
CA PHE A 87 8.58 -11.89 7.12
C PHE A 87 8.66 -10.48 6.52
N VAL A 88 8.23 -10.32 5.27
CA VAL A 88 8.34 -9.07 4.51
C VAL A 88 6.97 -8.65 3.96
N PRO A 89 6.20 -7.84 4.69
CA PRO A 89 4.95 -7.31 4.18
C PRO A 89 5.20 -6.09 3.29
N TRP A 90 4.20 -5.74 2.47
CA TRP A 90 4.23 -4.50 1.67
C TRP A 90 4.21 -3.29 2.59
N GLY A 91 3.38 -3.35 3.64
CA GLY A 91 3.36 -2.33 4.68
C GLY A 91 3.10 -2.89 6.06
N TRP A 92 3.64 -2.20 7.05
CA TRP A 92 3.53 -2.56 8.46
C TRP A 92 2.31 -1.89 9.10
N SER A 93 1.56 -2.69 9.84
CA SER A 93 0.44 -2.24 10.66
C SER A 93 0.38 -3.11 11.92
N GLN A 94 -0.46 -2.73 12.89
CA GLN A 94 -0.68 -3.56 14.07
C GLN A 94 -1.28 -4.93 13.70
N ALA A 95 -2.19 -4.97 12.72
CA ALA A 95 -2.80 -6.21 12.24
C ALA A 95 -1.77 -7.12 11.57
N THR A 96 -0.89 -6.55 10.73
CA THR A 96 0.16 -7.28 10.03
C THR A 96 1.21 -7.83 11.01
N ALA A 97 1.60 -7.03 12.02
CA ALA A 97 2.50 -7.50 13.07
C ALA A 97 1.92 -8.67 13.88
N LYS A 98 0.64 -8.58 14.25
CA LYS A 98 -0.07 -9.67 14.95
C LYS A 98 -0.20 -10.93 14.07
N LEU A 99 -0.48 -10.77 12.78
CA LEU A 99 -0.55 -11.87 11.83
C LEU A 99 0.79 -12.59 11.75
N ALA A 100 1.88 -11.87 11.53
CA ALA A 100 3.21 -12.48 11.43
C ALA A 100 3.59 -13.24 12.72
N GLN A 101 3.31 -12.66 13.88
CA GLN A 101 3.52 -13.34 15.17
C GLN A 101 2.65 -14.60 15.32
N SER A 102 1.37 -14.55 14.90
CA SER A 102 0.48 -15.71 15.02
C SER A 102 0.87 -16.88 14.10
N GLN A 103 1.56 -16.59 12.99
CA GLN A 103 2.14 -17.57 12.08
C GLN A 103 3.53 -18.07 12.50
N GLY A 104 4.06 -17.61 13.64
CA GLY A 104 5.34 -18.10 14.20
C GLY A 104 6.58 -17.39 13.67
N PHE A 105 6.44 -16.30 12.92
CA PHE A 105 7.60 -15.49 12.50
C PHE A 105 8.19 -14.74 13.69
N THR A 106 9.53 -14.66 13.72
CA THR A 106 10.23 -13.71 14.60
C THR A 106 10.23 -12.34 13.93
N VAL A 107 9.47 -11.41 14.49
CA VAL A 107 9.19 -10.11 13.84
C VAL A 107 9.85 -8.97 14.60
N THR A 108 10.65 -8.19 13.87
CA THR A 108 11.08 -6.84 14.28
C THR A 108 10.36 -5.82 13.41
N ALA A 109 9.13 -5.48 13.79
CA ALA A 109 8.38 -4.44 13.08
C ALA A 109 9.02 -3.05 13.35
N PRO A 110 8.99 -2.13 12.38
CA PRO A 110 9.32 -0.73 12.63
C PRO A 110 8.35 -0.11 13.64
N ASP A 111 8.70 1.06 14.17
CA ASP A 111 7.78 1.85 14.99
C ASP A 111 6.50 2.15 14.19
N LEU A 112 5.39 1.56 14.62
CA LEU A 112 4.11 1.68 13.93
C LEU A 112 3.56 3.12 13.97
N ALA A 113 3.95 3.93 14.96
CA ALA A 113 3.63 5.34 14.98
C ALA A 113 4.38 6.08 13.86
N ALA A 114 5.67 5.78 13.67
CA ALA A 114 6.44 6.33 12.57
C ALA A 114 5.88 5.89 11.21
N VAL A 115 5.53 4.61 11.04
CA VAL A 115 4.89 4.11 9.81
C VAL A 115 3.59 4.87 9.52
N LYS A 116 2.74 5.07 10.52
CA LYS A 116 1.51 5.85 10.37
C LYS A 116 1.81 7.29 9.96
N THR A 117 2.76 7.94 10.64
CA THR A 117 3.11 9.33 10.37
C THR A 117 3.61 9.53 8.95
N VAL A 118 4.55 8.70 8.48
CA VAL A 118 5.13 8.87 7.12
C VAL A 118 4.19 8.50 5.99
N ASN A 119 3.12 7.74 6.27
CA ASN A 119 2.08 7.42 5.29
C ASN A 119 0.91 8.43 5.28
N SER A 120 0.88 9.40 6.19
CA SER A 120 -0.12 10.48 6.21
C SER A 120 0.20 11.54 5.17
N ARG A 121 -0.75 11.85 4.29
CA ARG A 121 -0.61 12.97 3.34
C ARG A 121 -0.59 14.32 4.03
N SER A 122 -1.27 14.45 5.16
CA SER A 122 -1.24 15.66 5.99
C SER A 122 0.16 15.90 6.55
N PHE A 123 0.86 14.84 6.96
CA PHE A 123 2.26 14.92 7.34
C PHE A 123 3.16 15.29 6.15
N SER A 124 2.99 14.62 4.98
CA SER A 124 3.70 14.98 3.74
C SER A 124 3.51 16.45 3.37
N PHE A 125 2.26 16.92 3.38
CA PHE A 125 1.91 18.30 3.08
C PHE A 125 2.54 19.30 4.06
N ALA A 126 2.60 18.97 5.35
CA ALA A 126 3.28 19.80 6.34
C ALA A 126 4.80 19.89 6.06
N CYS A 127 5.44 18.77 5.72
CA CYS A 127 6.85 18.75 5.31
C CYS A 127 7.08 19.55 4.02
N GLU A 128 6.27 19.34 3.00
CA GLU A 128 6.31 20.07 1.72
C GLU A 128 6.19 21.58 1.95
N SER A 129 5.31 22.00 2.85
CA SER A 129 5.11 23.41 3.19
C SER A 129 6.33 24.02 3.87
N VAL A 130 6.91 23.31 4.84
CA VAL A 130 8.14 23.75 5.53
C VAL A 130 9.33 23.82 4.59
N TRP A 131 9.41 22.92 3.61
CA TRP A 131 10.51 22.85 2.64
C TRP A 131 10.29 23.75 1.41
N GLY A 132 9.15 24.43 1.30
CA GLY A 132 8.83 25.25 0.12
C GLY A 132 8.61 24.43 -1.15
N LEU A 133 8.13 23.19 -1.03
CA LEU A 133 7.87 22.25 -2.12
C LEU A 133 6.37 22.06 -2.42
N SER A 134 5.49 22.70 -1.64
CA SER A 134 4.04 22.62 -1.85
C SER A 134 3.64 23.14 -3.23
N LEU A 135 2.73 22.40 -3.88
CA LEU A 135 2.18 22.82 -5.16
C LEU A 135 1.29 24.07 -4.98
N PRO A 136 1.28 25.02 -5.94
CA PRO A 136 0.35 26.14 -5.90
C PRO A 136 -1.11 25.66 -5.79
N GLY A 137 -1.87 26.25 -4.86
CA GLY A 137 -3.27 25.88 -4.61
C GLY A 137 -3.47 24.61 -3.79
N SER A 138 -2.39 23.91 -3.38
CA SER A 138 -2.52 22.79 -2.45
C SER A 138 -2.87 23.27 -1.05
N CYS A 139 -3.87 22.63 -0.44
CA CYS A 139 -4.28 22.87 0.93
C CYS A 139 -4.78 21.57 1.57
N ARG A 140 -4.83 21.57 2.90
CA ARG A 140 -5.54 20.57 3.68
C ARG A 140 -6.96 21.08 3.94
N VAL A 141 -7.94 20.20 3.77
CA VAL A 141 -9.34 20.45 4.12
C VAL A 141 -9.84 19.35 5.04
N GLU A 142 -10.64 19.73 6.04
CA GLU A 142 -11.21 18.82 7.04
C GLU A 142 -12.75 18.77 6.99
N SER A 143 -13.36 19.62 6.15
CA SER A 143 -14.81 19.72 6.00
C SER A 143 -15.22 19.99 4.55
N LEU A 144 -16.48 19.69 4.23
CA LEU A 144 -17.06 20.05 2.92
C LEU A 144 -17.05 21.57 2.69
N THR A 145 -17.29 22.35 3.74
CA THR A 145 -17.25 23.82 3.67
C THR A 145 -15.84 24.32 3.28
N GLU A 146 -14.79 23.76 3.86
CA GLU A 146 -13.40 24.10 3.49
C GLU A 146 -13.07 23.67 2.06
N LEU A 147 -13.55 22.51 1.64
CA LEU A 147 -13.40 22.04 0.27
C LEU A 147 -14.09 22.99 -0.73
N GLU A 148 -15.32 23.40 -0.46
CA GLU A 148 -16.07 24.35 -1.29
C GLU A 148 -15.35 25.69 -1.40
N ALA A 149 -14.83 26.20 -0.28
CA ALA A 149 -14.03 27.43 -0.25
C ALA A 149 -12.74 27.29 -1.09
N ALA A 150 -11.98 26.22 -0.90
CA ALA A 150 -10.75 25.97 -1.65
C ALA A 150 -10.99 25.85 -3.17
N VAL A 151 -12.08 25.20 -3.57
CA VAL A 151 -12.47 25.11 -4.99
C VAL A 151 -12.91 26.47 -5.53
N ALA A 152 -13.60 27.29 -4.74
CA ALA A 152 -14.04 28.62 -5.16
C ALA A 152 -12.87 29.59 -5.41
N GLU A 153 -11.74 29.41 -4.73
CA GLU A 153 -10.51 30.20 -4.89
C GLU A 153 -9.69 29.82 -6.13
N LEU A 154 -10.01 28.70 -6.79
CA LEU A 154 -9.28 28.29 -7.98
C LEU A 154 -9.43 29.32 -9.10
N PRO A 155 -8.37 29.59 -9.88
CA PRO A 155 -8.43 30.55 -10.97
C PRO A 155 -9.53 30.18 -11.97
N ARG A 156 -10.51 31.08 -12.13
CA ARG A 156 -11.57 30.93 -13.12
C ARG A 156 -11.15 31.65 -14.40
N GLY A 157 -10.84 30.87 -15.44
CA GLY A 157 -10.84 31.32 -16.82
C GLY A 157 -9.99 32.56 -17.13
N GLN A 158 -8.67 32.40 -17.21
CA GLN A 158 -7.86 33.20 -18.13
C GLN A 158 -7.28 32.25 -19.18
N GLU A 159 -7.95 32.22 -20.33
CA GLU A 159 -7.59 31.61 -21.62
C GLU A 159 -6.95 30.19 -21.60
N LYS A 160 -7.74 29.21 -22.08
CA LYS A 160 -7.34 27.86 -22.56
C LYS A 160 -6.89 26.79 -21.56
N VAL A 161 -6.80 27.04 -20.25
CA VAL A 161 -6.50 25.97 -19.28
C VAL A 161 -7.76 25.61 -18.50
N GLU A 162 -8.25 24.37 -18.65
CA GLU A 162 -9.30 23.84 -17.77
C GLU A 162 -8.74 23.72 -16.34
N THR A 163 -9.35 24.41 -15.39
CA THR A 163 -9.02 24.27 -13.97
C THR A 163 -9.57 22.94 -13.46
N ALA A 164 -8.66 22.05 -13.07
CA ALA A 164 -8.97 20.75 -12.50
C ALA A 164 -8.37 20.64 -11.10
N TRP A 165 -9.06 19.91 -10.23
CA TRP A 165 -8.60 19.66 -8.87
C TRP A 165 -8.64 18.18 -8.54
N VAL A 166 -7.84 17.79 -7.54
CA VAL A 166 -7.78 16.43 -7.02
C VAL A 166 -7.90 16.47 -5.51
N LEU A 167 -8.85 15.69 -4.98
CA LEU A 167 -8.98 15.44 -3.55
C LEU A 167 -8.45 14.04 -3.23
N LYS A 168 -7.67 13.91 -2.16
CA LYS A 168 -7.09 12.63 -1.72
C LYS A 168 -7.33 12.47 -0.22
N ALA A 169 -7.77 11.28 0.19
CA ALA A 169 -7.84 10.92 1.61
C ALA A 169 -6.45 10.83 2.22
N ASP A 170 -6.34 11.16 3.52
CA ASP A 170 -5.07 11.25 4.25
C ASP A 170 -4.25 9.96 4.13
N PHE A 171 -4.93 8.83 4.34
CA PHE A 171 -4.44 7.48 4.06
C PHE A 171 -5.25 6.93 2.88
N SER A 172 -4.58 6.66 1.77
CA SER A 172 -5.21 6.06 0.59
C SER A 172 -4.23 5.24 -0.22
N MET A 173 -4.75 4.19 -0.86
CA MET A 173 -3.97 3.23 -1.65
C MET A 173 -3.45 3.85 -2.95
N SER A 174 -2.20 4.33 -2.98
CA SER A 174 -1.48 4.67 -4.22
C SER A 174 -2.31 5.45 -5.26
N ALA A 175 -3.04 6.49 -4.81
CA ALA A 175 -3.91 7.35 -5.63
C ALA A 175 -5.19 6.72 -6.22
N ARG A 176 -5.58 5.51 -5.80
CA ARG A 176 -6.80 4.81 -6.24
C ARG A 176 -8.08 5.42 -5.67
N GLU A 177 -7.99 6.11 -4.53
CA GLU A 177 -9.12 6.72 -3.83
C GLU A 177 -9.12 8.25 -3.98
N ARG A 178 -8.69 8.73 -5.15
CA ARG A 178 -8.72 10.17 -5.45
C ARG A 178 -10.05 10.53 -6.09
N MET A 179 -10.59 11.69 -5.72
CA MET A 179 -11.66 12.33 -6.47
C MET A 179 -11.06 13.36 -7.41
N LEU A 180 -11.53 13.38 -8.65
CA LEU A 180 -11.15 14.37 -9.65
C LEU A 180 -12.36 15.25 -9.92
N GLY A 181 -12.13 16.56 -9.97
CA GLY A 181 -13.16 17.52 -10.31
C GLY A 181 -12.65 18.61 -11.23
N ARG A 182 -13.60 19.37 -11.77
CA ARG A 182 -13.40 20.53 -12.64
C ARG A 182 -14.39 21.61 -12.20
N GLY A 183 -14.06 22.87 -12.45
CA GLY A 183 -14.96 24.00 -12.15
C GLY A 183 -14.20 25.20 -11.64
#